data_AF-A0A932PB02-F1
#
_entry.id   AF-A0A932PB02-F1
#
_cell.length_a   1.000
_cell.length_b   1.000
_cell.length_c   1.000
_cell.angle_alpha   90.00
_cell.angle_beta   90.00
_cell.angle_gamma   90.00
#
_symmetry.space_group_name_H-M   'P 1'
#
loop_
_entity.id
_entity.type
_entity.pdbx_description
1 polymer ?
#
loop_
_entity_poly.entity_id
_entity_poly.type
_entity_poly.pdbx_seq_one_letter_code
_entity_poly.pdbx_strand_id
1 'polypeptide(L)'
;MRREMMEKIGSSNPGIREEGWLMLRGERARSHWSIEPEEYDLLHDKAVHEPDPRVQRVAFGVLLGLAPYVFHEHKAVEDVENGKPASLGVWVWDSFRRPSAVLGLSDPNYRRRDEDALIVLARRLSEAQYPEVDFHKVPLDDPQMAQILAERAYENICIVGRLGLFGKEALTRWRNREARFDFPVQERPPMRKPGELDPDYHCVAEQTGRTQRRKPYKTKDDSGKRTDYGLVQRYTIFDGERHVVVVCCAGSTALGTLGAVRWAARSLMRPIHPNGDLITAPSGVSPDSHLEALLEVTAEITAHRWVPRIELLKLFVDRAQWSKSDRRWHTEPPGTITLLFNKIGPREPVGILFDGKPAPLQNSGLAFRLLARVCITSRTNSSRGIELSKLAKDEWVWGESHAGNEKRTRKHLTTLKSRYLGDGLVVDKKAALSPSVKVRIAIAESK
;
A
#
# COMPACT_ATOMS: atom_id res chain seq x y z
N MET A 1 2.86 -15.77 -40.19
CA MET A 1 3.12 -16.06 -38.77
C MET A 1 2.00 -15.58 -37.84
N ARG A 2 1.72 -14.28 -37.65
CA ARG A 2 0.61 -13.84 -36.77
C ARG A 2 -0.76 -14.43 -37.13
N ARG A 3 -1.13 -14.40 -38.42
CA ARG A 3 -2.40 -14.99 -38.92
C ARG A 3 -2.51 -16.48 -38.61
N GLU A 4 -1.45 -17.23 -38.87
CA GLU A 4 -1.36 -18.68 -38.61
C GLU A 4 -1.49 -19.00 -37.12
N MET A 5 -0.87 -18.21 -36.24
CA MET A 5 -1.04 -18.37 -34.79
C MET A 5 -2.49 -18.15 -34.38
N MET A 6 -3.15 -17.11 -34.90
CA MET A 6 -4.56 -16.82 -34.61
C MET A 6 -5.51 -17.88 -35.15
N GLU A 7 -5.23 -18.43 -36.33
CA GLU A 7 -5.97 -19.56 -36.91
C GLU A 7 -5.83 -20.81 -36.03
N LYS A 8 -4.61 -21.13 -35.56
CA LYS A 8 -4.37 -22.24 -34.62
C LYS A 8 -5.10 -22.06 -33.30
N ILE A 9 -5.03 -20.86 -32.69
CA ILE A 9 -5.76 -20.52 -31.46
C ILE A 9 -7.29 -20.63 -31.66
N GLY A 10 -7.80 -20.36 -32.86
CA GLY A 10 -9.21 -20.51 -33.22
C GLY A 10 -9.67 -21.94 -33.53
N SER A 11 -8.78 -22.92 -33.51
CA SER A 11 -9.08 -24.30 -33.90
C SER A 11 -10.06 -25.00 -32.96
N SER A 12 -10.88 -25.91 -33.48
CA SER A 12 -11.72 -26.80 -32.66
C SER A 12 -10.89 -27.84 -31.88
N ASN A 13 -9.65 -28.13 -32.30
CA ASN A 13 -8.79 -29.10 -31.66
C ASN A 13 -7.94 -28.46 -30.53
N PRO A 14 -8.00 -28.96 -29.28
CA PRO A 14 -7.27 -28.37 -28.15
C PRO A 14 -5.74 -28.44 -28.29
N GLY A 15 -5.20 -29.47 -28.94
CA GLY A 15 -3.76 -29.58 -29.18
C GLY A 15 -3.25 -28.51 -30.16
N ILE A 16 -4.04 -28.22 -31.21
CA ILE A 16 -3.73 -27.16 -32.17
C ILE A 16 -3.85 -25.78 -31.51
N ARG A 17 -4.86 -25.57 -30.64
CA ARG A 17 -4.98 -24.31 -29.89
C ARG A 17 -3.78 -24.07 -28.98
N GLU A 18 -3.36 -25.08 -28.23
CA GLU A 18 -2.18 -25.00 -27.37
C GLU A 18 -0.92 -24.68 -28.16
N GLU A 19 -0.71 -25.35 -29.30
CA GLU A 19 0.41 -25.07 -30.20
C GLU A 19 0.39 -23.60 -30.65
N GLY A 20 -0.77 -23.07 -31.02
CA GLY A 20 -0.94 -21.66 -31.36
C GLY A 20 -0.51 -20.71 -30.25
N TRP A 21 -0.88 -21.00 -28.99
CA TRP A 21 -0.40 -20.23 -27.83
C TRP A 21 1.11 -20.35 -27.62
N LEU A 22 1.68 -21.55 -27.74
CA LEU A 22 3.13 -21.76 -27.59
C LEU A 22 3.93 -21.08 -28.71
N MET A 23 3.42 -21.06 -29.94
CA MET A 23 3.99 -20.27 -31.03
C MET A 23 3.99 -18.78 -30.67
N LEU A 24 2.88 -18.27 -30.14
CA LEU A 24 2.78 -16.89 -29.65
C LEU A 24 3.80 -16.60 -28.54
N ARG A 25 4.11 -17.57 -27.66
CA ARG A 25 5.20 -17.42 -26.68
C ARG A 25 6.58 -17.40 -27.33
N GLY A 26 6.84 -18.27 -28.30
CA GLY A 26 8.13 -18.39 -28.98
C GLY A 26 8.46 -17.19 -29.88
N GLU A 27 7.46 -16.56 -30.47
CA GLU A 27 7.64 -15.34 -31.26
C GLU A 27 8.05 -14.13 -30.41
N ARG A 28 7.56 -14.05 -29.15
CA ARG A 28 8.01 -13.06 -28.18
C ARG A 28 9.51 -13.17 -27.92
N ALA A 29 10.03 -14.38 -27.76
CA ALA A 29 11.44 -14.58 -27.48
C ALA A 29 12.36 -14.18 -28.65
N ARG A 30 11.82 -14.07 -29.87
CA ARG A 30 12.57 -13.87 -31.11
C ARG A 30 12.51 -12.46 -31.69
N SER A 31 11.62 -11.59 -31.22
CA SER A 31 11.38 -10.27 -31.81
C SER A 31 11.12 -9.18 -30.76
N HIS A 32 11.47 -7.92 -31.07
CA HIS A 32 11.01 -6.74 -30.32
C HIS A 32 9.51 -6.52 -30.57
N TRP A 33 8.69 -7.41 -30.02
CA TRP A 33 7.28 -7.49 -30.31
C TRP A 33 6.47 -6.49 -29.48
N SER A 34 5.78 -5.56 -30.14
CA SER A 34 4.64 -4.83 -29.57
C SER A 34 3.30 -5.44 -30.01
N ILE A 35 2.37 -5.52 -29.08
CA ILE A 35 0.99 -5.95 -29.36
C ILE A 35 0.03 -4.79 -29.14
N GLU A 36 -0.87 -4.58 -30.10
CA GLU A 36 -1.91 -3.56 -29.98
C GLU A 36 -2.92 -3.94 -28.89
N PRO A 37 -3.46 -2.96 -28.13
CA PRO A 37 -4.45 -3.22 -27.09
C PRO A 37 -5.63 -4.09 -27.53
N GLU A 38 -6.14 -3.88 -28.74
CA GLU A 38 -7.28 -4.60 -29.30
C GLU A 38 -6.94 -6.06 -29.59
N GLU A 39 -5.73 -6.32 -30.12
CA GLU A 39 -5.23 -7.69 -30.38
C GLU A 39 -5.04 -8.43 -29.05
N TYR A 40 -4.50 -7.75 -28.03
CA TYR A 40 -4.35 -8.32 -26.69
C TYR A 40 -5.71 -8.64 -26.05
N ASP A 41 -6.68 -7.72 -26.15
CA ASP A 41 -8.01 -7.92 -25.57
C ASP A 41 -8.77 -9.07 -26.28
N LEU A 42 -8.58 -9.24 -27.59
CA LEU A 42 -9.09 -10.41 -28.33
C LEU A 42 -8.47 -11.73 -27.85
N LEU A 43 -7.15 -11.77 -27.64
CA LEU A 43 -6.48 -12.95 -27.08
C LEU A 43 -6.93 -13.24 -25.65
N HIS A 44 -7.09 -12.20 -24.82
CA HIS A 44 -7.61 -12.34 -23.45
C HIS A 44 -9.01 -12.94 -23.46
N ASP A 45 -9.89 -12.47 -24.34
CA ASP A 45 -11.24 -13.01 -24.50
C ASP A 45 -11.22 -14.50 -24.89
N LYS A 46 -10.37 -14.89 -25.84
CA LYS A 46 -10.18 -16.28 -26.24
C LYS A 46 -9.67 -17.16 -25.08
N ALA A 47 -8.73 -16.67 -24.27
CA ALA A 47 -8.22 -17.41 -23.12
C ALA A 47 -9.27 -17.57 -22.00
N VAL A 48 -10.08 -16.53 -21.77
CA VAL A 48 -11.18 -16.57 -20.79
C VAL A 48 -12.24 -17.61 -21.17
N HIS A 49 -12.55 -17.73 -22.46
CA HIS A 49 -13.54 -18.67 -23.00
C HIS A 49 -12.96 -20.02 -23.44
N GLU A 50 -11.68 -20.30 -23.16
CA GLU A 50 -11.05 -21.57 -23.50
C GLU A 50 -11.68 -22.73 -22.70
N PRO A 51 -12.30 -23.72 -23.36
CA PRO A 51 -12.97 -24.82 -22.68
C PRO A 51 -12.02 -25.85 -22.06
N ASP A 52 -10.78 -25.97 -22.56
CA ASP A 52 -9.79 -26.91 -22.03
C ASP A 52 -8.93 -26.24 -20.93
N PRO A 53 -9.01 -26.67 -19.65
CA PRO A 53 -8.27 -26.06 -18.56
C PRO A 53 -6.74 -26.10 -18.73
N ARG A 54 -6.20 -27.07 -19.48
CA ARG A 54 -4.77 -27.18 -19.75
C ARG A 54 -4.34 -26.12 -20.75
N VAL A 55 -5.09 -25.98 -21.84
CA VAL A 55 -4.85 -24.94 -22.86
C VAL A 55 -5.05 -23.56 -22.24
N GLN A 56 -6.07 -23.39 -21.40
CA GLN A 56 -6.33 -22.14 -20.70
C GLN A 56 -5.14 -21.71 -19.83
N ARG A 57 -4.50 -22.64 -19.09
CA ARG A 57 -3.29 -22.33 -18.30
C ARG A 57 -2.15 -21.85 -19.17
N VAL A 58 -1.92 -22.48 -20.32
CA VAL A 58 -0.89 -22.06 -21.27
C VAL A 58 -1.21 -20.65 -21.77
N ALA A 59 -2.44 -20.43 -22.25
CA ALA A 59 -2.92 -19.15 -22.76
C ALA A 59 -2.68 -17.99 -21.77
N PHE A 60 -3.06 -18.16 -20.50
CA PHE A 60 -2.82 -17.13 -19.48
C PHE A 60 -1.34 -16.90 -19.17
N GLY A 61 -0.51 -17.95 -19.19
CA GLY A 61 0.94 -17.79 -19.06
C GLY A 61 1.54 -16.97 -20.19
N VAL A 62 1.07 -17.17 -21.42
CA VAL A 62 1.47 -16.38 -22.58
C VAL A 62 0.98 -14.93 -22.47
N LEU A 63 -0.30 -14.73 -22.12
CA LEU A 63 -0.89 -13.41 -21.94
C LEU A 63 -0.19 -12.59 -20.86
N LEU A 64 0.19 -13.21 -19.74
CA LEU A 64 0.98 -12.56 -18.71
C LEU A 64 2.35 -12.12 -19.23
N GLY A 65 3.00 -12.96 -20.02
CA GLY A 65 4.28 -12.63 -20.67
C GLY A 65 4.17 -11.52 -21.72
N LEU A 66 3.02 -11.37 -22.38
CA LEU A 66 2.76 -10.33 -23.38
C LEU A 66 2.27 -9.02 -22.75
N ALA A 67 1.67 -9.07 -21.56
CA ALA A 67 1.06 -7.91 -20.90
C ALA A 67 1.99 -6.68 -20.77
N PRO A 68 3.29 -6.82 -20.44
CA PRO A 68 4.20 -5.67 -20.34
C PRO A 68 4.50 -4.97 -21.68
N TYR A 69 4.22 -5.62 -22.80
CA TYR A 69 4.52 -5.17 -24.17
C TYR A 69 3.29 -4.60 -24.89
N VAL A 70 2.13 -4.61 -24.22
CA VAL A 70 0.92 -3.98 -24.77
C VAL A 70 1.19 -2.49 -24.83
N PHE A 71 1.12 -1.92 -26.03
CA PHE A 71 1.34 -0.50 -26.22
C PHE A 71 0.30 0.30 -25.44
N HIS A 72 0.73 1.01 -24.40
CA HIS A 72 -0.11 1.99 -23.73
C HIS A 72 0.51 3.36 -23.98
N GLU A 73 -0.28 4.32 -24.46
CA GLU A 73 0.01 5.74 -24.30
C GLU A 73 -0.06 6.10 -22.81
N HIS A 74 0.88 5.59 -22.02
CA HIS A 74 1.15 6.10 -20.70
C HIS A 74 2.26 7.11 -20.88
N LYS A 75 1.89 8.37 -21.12
CA LYS A 75 2.78 9.50 -20.84
C LYS A 75 3.37 9.23 -19.47
N ALA A 76 4.68 9.05 -19.41
CA ALA A 76 5.38 8.94 -18.16
C ALA A 76 4.95 10.15 -17.34
N VAL A 77 4.34 9.92 -16.17
CA VAL A 77 4.14 11.00 -15.19
C VAL A 77 5.52 11.23 -14.61
N GLU A 78 6.38 11.90 -15.37
CA GLU A 78 7.64 12.45 -14.90
C GLU A 78 7.28 13.71 -14.13
N ASP A 79 7.15 13.59 -12.81
CA ASP A 79 7.13 14.75 -11.93
C ASP A 79 7.75 14.32 -10.59
N VAL A 80 9.08 14.24 -10.56
CA VAL A 80 9.81 14.30 -9.29
C VAL A 80 10.28 15.75 -9.14
N GLU A 81 9.40 16.61 -8.65
CA GLU A 81 9.76 18.00 -8.38
C GLU A 81 10.52 18.06 -7.05
N ASN A 82 11.78 18.53 -7.08
CA ASN A 82 12.62 18.71 -5.88
C ASN A 82 12.83 17.43 -5.04
N GLY A 83 12.96 16.26 -5.68
CA GLY A 83 13.21 14.98 -4.99
C GLY A 83 12.01 14.43 -4.21
N LYS A 84 10.81 14.98 -4.41
CA LYS A 84 9.56 14.47 -3.82
C LYS A 84 8.70 13.85 -4.90
N PRO A 85 8.02 12.72 -4.61
CA PRO A 85 7.09 12.12 -5.55
C PRO A 85 5.87 13.04 -5.74
N ALA A 86 5.53 13.41 -6.98
CA ALA A 86 4.36 14.25 -7.26
C ALA A 86 3.03 13.60 -6.86
N SER A 87 2.97 12.27 -6.80
CA SER A 87 1.79 11.54 -6.37
C SER A 87 2.15 10.32 -5.52
N LEU A 88 1.16 9.84 -4.78
CA LEU A 88 1.27 8.60 -4.03
C LEU A 88 1.53 7.41 -4.96
N GLY A 89 0.96 7.41 -6.17
CA GLY A 89 1.19 6.38 -7.17
C GLY A 89 2.64 6.32 -7.65
N VAL A 90 3.23 7.48 -7.94
CA VAL A 90 4.67 7.57 -8.27
C VAL A 90 5.49 7.03 -7.11
N TRP A 91 5.24 7.47 -5.88
CA TRP A 91 5.99 6.98 -4.71
C TRP A 91 5.91 5.46 -4.51
N VAL A 92 4.75 4.84 -4.77
CA VAL A 92 4.60 3.37 -4.64
C VAL A 92 5.43 2.64 -5.70
N TRP A 93 5.33 3.06 -6.96
CA TRP A 93 5.86 2.29 -8.09
C TRP A 93 7.26 2.69 -8.53
N ASP A 94 7.76 3.88 -8.20
CA ASP A 94 9.07 4.36 -8.67
C ASP A 94 10.22 3.44 -8.25
N SER A 95 10.11 2.79 -7.09
CA SER A 95 11.07 1.79 -6.62
C SER A 95 11.23 0.60 -7.57
N PHE A 96 10.19 0.23 -8.31
CA PHE A 96 10.19 -0.91 -9.25
C PHE A 96 10.96 -0.65 -10.55
N ARG A 97 11.57 0.52 -10.72
CA ARG A 97 12.51 0.78 -11.83
C ARG A 97 13.85 0.05 -11.68
N ARG A 98 14.12 -0.48 -10.49
CA ARG A 98 15.29 -1.30 -10.13
C ARG A 98 14.96 -2.80 -10.22
N PRO A 99 15.92 -3.72 -10.03
CA PRO A 99 15.66 -5.15 -10.10
C PRO A 99 14.53 -5.54 -9.15
N SER A 100 13.41 -6.01 -9.71
CA SER A 100 12.19 -6.25 -8.95
C SER A 100 11.48 -7.51 -9.37
N ALA A 101 10.76 -8.13 -8.44
CA ALA A 101 9.96 -9.32 -8.71
C ALA A 101 8.48 -9.08 -8.42
N VAL A 102 7.60 -9.56 -9.29
CA VAL A 102 6.18 -9.75 -8.99
C VAL A 102 5.92 -11.23 -8.78
N LEU A 103 5.49 -11.58 -7.57
CA LEU A 103 5.19 -12.94 -7.15
C LEU A 103 3.68 -13.14 -7.13
N GLY A 104 3.17 -13.84 -8.13
CA GLY A 104 1.79 -14.33 -8.19
C GLY A 104 1.63 -15.61 -7.39
N LEU A 105 1.03 -15.51 -6.21
CA LEU A 105 0.79 -16.66 -5.34
C LEU A 105 -0.27 -17.59 -5.94
N SER A 106 0.08 -18.86 -6.06
CA SER A 106 -0.81 -19.87 -6.65
C SER A 106 -1.07 -21.04 -5.70
N ASP A 107 -2.25 -21.65 -5.83
CA ASP A 107 -2.58 -22.93 -5.22
C ASP A 107 -1.64 -24.02 -5.78
N PRO A 108 -1.25 -25.06 -5.01
CA PRO A 108 -0.41 -26.16 -5.49
C PRO A 108 -0.92 -26.80 -6.81
N ASN A 109 -2.22 -26.74 -7.08
CA ASN A 109 -2.84 -27.25 -8.31
C ASN A 109 -2.92 -26.22 -9.45
N TYR A 110 -2.28 -25.05 -9.30
CA TYR A 110 -2.26 -23.94 -10.26
C TYR A 110 -3.64 -23.52 -10.79
N ARG A 111 -4.70 -23.68 -9.98
CA ARG A 111 -6.07 -23.30 -10.38
C ARG A 111 -6.12 -21.81 -10.72
N ARG A 112 -6.81 -21.46 -11.80
CA ARG A 112 -7.05 -20.07 -12.22
C ARG A 112 -7.75 -19.33 -11.09
N ARG A 113 -7.10 -18.34 -10.51
CA ARG A 113 -7.68 -17.56 -9.40
C ARG A 113 -7.26 -16.10 -9.41
N ASP A 114 -6.05 -15.76 -9.84
CA ASP A 114 -5.50 -14.39 -9.72
C ASP A 114 -4.80 -13.89 -11.01
N GLU A 115 -4.91 -14.64 -12.11
CA GLU A 115 -4.28 -14.34 -13.41
C GLU A 115 -4.71 -12.99 -13.98
N ASP A 116 -6.00 -12.65 -13.87
CA ASP A 116 -6.51 -11.36 -14.32
C ASP A 116 -5.92 -10.20 -13.52
N ALA A 117 -5.59 -10.42 -12.24
CA ALA A 117 -4.91 -9.44 -11.41
C ALA A 117 -3.46 -9.27 -11.90
N LEU A 118 -2.73 -10.37 -12.09
CA LEU A 118 -1.36 -10.34 -12.61
C LEU A 118 -1.26 -9.66 -13.98
N ILE A 119 -2.18 -9.94 -14.91
CA ILE A 119 -2.23 -9.29 -16.22
C ILE A 119 -2.44 -7.77 -16.08
N VAL A 120 -3.35 -7.34 -15.19
CA VAL A 120 -3.57 -5.92 -14.94
C VAL A 120 -2.30 -5.24 -14.41
N LEU A 121 -1.58 -5.90 -13.50
CA LEU A 121 -0.34 -5.37 -12.95
C LEU A 121 0.79 -5.34 -13.99
N ALA A 122 0.94 -6.40 -14.78
CA ALA A 122 1.94 -6.50 -15.85
C ALA A 122 1.75 -5.43 -16.92
N ARG A 123 0.51 -5.08 -17.29
CA ARG A 123 0.24 -3.93 -18.16
C ARG A 123 0.67 -2.60 -17.55
N ARG A 124 0.68 -2.48 -16.22
CA ARG A 124 1.10 -1.25 -15.53
C ARG A 124 2.62 -1.17 -15.40
N LEU A 125 3.25 -2.27 -15.03
CA LEU A 125 4.69 -2.44 -14.95
C LEU A 125 5.22 -2.82 -16.33
N SER A 126 4.94 -1.97 -17.32
CA SER A 126 5.34 -2.22 -18.71
C SER A 126 6.85 -2.24 -18.84
N GLU A 127 7.36 -3.04 -19.77
CA GLU A 127 8.80 -3.19 -19.97
C GLU A 127 9.47 -1.86 -20.34
N ALA A 128 8.77 -1.02 -21.10
CA ALA A 128 9.24 0.32 -21.48
C ALA A 128 9.50 1.24 -20.28
N GLN A 129 8.76 1.09 -19.17
CA GLN A 129 8.92 1.92 -17.96
C GLN A 129 9.67 1.20 -16.83
N TYR A 130 9.60 -0.13 -16.80
CA TYR A 130 10.11 -0.99 -15.73
C TYR A 130 10.77 -2.25 -16.33
N PRO A 131 11.90 -2.11 -17.05
CA PRO A 131 12.52 -3.21 -17.79
C PRO A 131 13.10 -4.31 -16.88
N GLU A 132 13.34 -4.01 -15.61
CA GLU A 132 13.97 -4.92 -14.65
C GLU A 132 12.94 -5.64 -13.74
N VAL A 133 11.66 -5.64 -14.12
CA VAL A 133 10.59 -6.33 -13.40
C VAL A 133 10.37 -7.73 -13.98
N ASP A 134 10.63 -8.74 -13.17
CA ASP A 134 10.30 -10.13 -13.49
C ASP A 134 8.96 -10.56 -12.89
N PHE A 135 8.14 -11.28 -13.67
CA PHE A 135 6.90 -11.89 -13.19
C PHE A 135 7.07 -13.39 -12.97
N HIS A 136 6.79 -13.84 -11.75
CA HIS A 136 6.88 -15.23 -11.33
C HIS A 136 5.52 -15.72 -10.83
N LYS A 137 5.13 -16.93 -11.22
CA LYS A 137 3.98 -17.63 -10.63
C LYS A 137 4.53 -18.70 -9.70
N VAL A 138 4.31 -18.54 -8.40
CA VAL A 138 4.97 -19.34 -7.36
C VAL A 138 3.90 -20.11 -6.57
N PRO A 139 3.95 -21.45 -6.54
CA PRO A 139 3.25 -22.23 -5.51
C PRO A 139 3.91 -21.98 -4.16
N LEU A 140 3.15 -21.82 -3.09
CA LEU A 140 3.78 -21.51 -1.79
C LEU A 140 4.64 -22.63 -1.20
N ASP A 141 4.32 -23.88 -1.51
CA ASP A 141 5.09 -25.03 -1.04
C ASP A 141 6.35 -25.23 -1.90
N ASP A 142 6.59 -24.36 -2.89
CA ASP A 142 7.71 -24.48 -3.81
C ASP A 142 9.00 -23.94 -3.18
N PRO A 143 10.03 -24.79 -2.98
CA PRO A 143 11.36 -24.36 -2.56
C PRO A 143 11.94 -23.27 -3.48
N GLN A 144 11.49 -23.20 -4.73
CA GLN A 144 11.88 -22.15 -5.68
C GLN A 144 11.56 -20.74 -5.18
N MET A 145 10.61 -20.54 -4.26
CA MET A 145 10.38 -19.20 -3.69
C MET A 145 11.63 -18.69 -2.96
N ALA A 146 12.28 -19.54 -2.17
CA ALA A 146 13.52 -19.16 -1.50
C ALA A 146 14.65 -18.93 -2.50
N GLN A 147 14.69 -19.74 -3.57
CA GLN A 147 15.67 -19.65 -4.63
C GLN A 147 15.53 -18.36 -5.46
N ILE A 148 14.33 -18.03 -5.93
CA ILE A 148 14.03 -16.79 -6.68
C ILE A 148 14.46 -15.55 -5.89
N LEU A 149 14.22 -15.57 -4.58
CA LEU A 149 14.57 -14.46 -3.69
C LEU A 149 16.07 -14.40 -3.39
N ALA A 150 16.75 -15.54 -3.30
CA ALA A 150 18.18 -15.62 -3.00
C ALA A 150 19.07 -15.35 -4.21
N GLU A 151 18.69 -15.80 -5.41
CA GLU A 151 19.57 -15.79 -6.59
C GLU A 151 19.64 -14.45 -7.32
N ARG A 152 18.56 -13.66 -7.31
CA ARG A 152 18.44 -12.49 -8.20
C ARG A 152 18.61 -11.13 -7.53
N ALA A 153 18.96 -11.11 -6.25
CA ALA A 153 19.20 -9.88 -5.50
C ALA A 153 18.13 -8.78 -5.76
N TYR A 154 16.84 -9.13 -5.80
CA TYR A 154 15.76 -8.17 -6.03
C TYR A 154 15.71 -7.11 -4.93
N GLU A 155 15.67 -5.83 -5.29
CA GLU A 155 15.52 -4.71 -4.35
C GLU A 155 14.06 -4.50 -3.94
N ASN A 156 13.12 -4.93 -4.79
CA ASN A 156 11.69 -4.76 -4.56
C ASN A 156 10.89 -6.01 -4.92
N ILE A 157 9.86 -6.28 -4.13
CA ILE A 157 9.00 -7.44 -4.29
C ILE A 157 7.55 -6.98 -4.27
N CYS A 158 6.79 -7.30 -5.32
CA CYS A 158 5.34 -7.20 -5.31
C CYS A 158 4.72 -8.58 -5.09
N ILE A 159 3.90 -8.72 -4.06
CA ILE A 159 3.16 -9.95 -3.81
C ILE A 159 1.72 -9.75 -4.28
N VAL A 160 1.25 -10.63 -5.15
CA VAL A 160 -0.12 -10.62 -5.67
C VAL A 160 -0.77 -11.95 -5.36
N GLY A 161 -1.94 -11.93 -4.72
CA GLY A 161 -2.71 -13.13 -4.48
C GLY A 161 -3.43 -13.13 -3.14
N ARG A 162 -3.91 -14.30 -2.77
CA ARG A 162 -4.79 -14.47 -1.61
C ARG A 162 -4.04 -14.88 -0.35
N LEU A 163 -3.24 -13.98 0.22
CA LEU A 163 -2.36 -14.25 1.36
C LEU A 163 -3.03 -15.01 2.53
N GLY A 164 -4.27 -14.67 2.88
CA GLY A 164 -5.02 -15.37 3.93
C GLY A 164 -5.31 -16.85 3.65
N LEU A 165 -5.25 -17.28 2.39
CA LEU A 165 -5.49 -18.68 2.01
C LEU A 165 -4.28 -19.58 2.16
N PHE A 166 -3.10 -19.00 2.37
CA PHE A 166 -1.83 -19.71 2.29
C PHE A 166 -1.19 -19.93 3.67
N GLY A 167 -1.99 -19.81 4.71
CA GLY A 167 -1.64 -20.24 6.06
C GLY A 167 -0.71 -19.30 6.81
N LYS A 168 -0.37 -19.72 8.03
CA LYS A 168 0.35 -18.92 9.02
C LYS A 168 1.78 -18.58 8.59
N GLU A 169 2.47 -19.46 7.89
CA GLU A 169 3.87 -19.27 7.50
C GLU A 169 4.02 -18.16 6.45
N ALA A 170 3.20 -18.20 5.40
CA ALA A 170 3.13 -17.17 4.37
C ALA A 170 2.82 -15.80 4.95
N LEU A 171 1.81 -15.74 5.82
CA LEU A 171 1.47 -14.53 6.54
C LEU A 171 2.63 -14.09 7.42
N THR A 172 3.28 -14.97 8.19
CA THR A 172 4.36 -14.56 9.11
C THR A 172 5.58 -14.02 8.36
N ARG A 173 5.93 -14.61 7.21
CA ARG A 173 7.08 -14.20 6.40
C ARG A 173 6.92 -12.81 5.78
N TRP A 174 5.70 -12.47 5.36
CA TRP A 174 5.39 -11.24 4.63
C TRP A 174 4.44 -10.32 5.39
N ARG A 175 4.33 -10.49 6.71
CA ARG A 175 3.49 -9.62 7.54
C ARG A 175 4.33 -8.48 8.07
N ASN A 176 3.87 -7.27 7.78
CA ASN A 176 4.22 -6.12 8.56
C ASN A 176 3.57 -6.25 9.96
N ARG A 177 4.39 -6.45 11.00
CA ARG A 177 3.91 -6.61 12.39
C ARG A 177 3.18 -5.37 12.91
N GLU A 178 3.45 -4.21 12.33
CA GLU A 178 2.81 -2.95 12.68
C GLU A 178 1.60 -2.62 11.78
N ALA A 179 1.18 -3.55 10.91
CA ALA A 179 0.04 -3.33 10.01
C ALA A 179 -1.28 -3.14 10.76
N ARG A 180 -2.01 -2.09 10.37
CA ARG A 180 -3.37 -1.82 10.82
C ARG A 180 -4.35 -2.82 10.25
N PHE A 181 -4.13 -3.29 9.02
CA PHE A 181 -4.96 -4.30 8.39
C PHE A 181 -4.20 -5.61 8.22
N ASP A 182 -4.85 -6.71 8.60
CA ASP A 182 -4.32 -8.05 8.37
C ASP A 182 -5.39 -9.01 7.86
N PHE A 183 -4.94 -10.09 7.23
CA PHE A 183 -5.78 -11.24 6.98
C PHE A 183 -5.80 -12.13 8.22
N PRO A 184 -6.94 -12.76 8.56
CA PRO A 184 -7.00 -13.75 9.62
C PRO A 184 -5.97 -14.86 9.37
N VAL A 185 -5.33 -15.31 10.45
CA VAL A 185 -4.34 -16.42 10.43
C VAL A 185 -5.04 -17.78 10.56
N GLN A 186 -6.36 -17.81 10.57
CA GLN A 186 -7.15 -19.02 10.73
C GLN A 186 -7.03 -19.88 9.47
N GLU A 187 -6.88 -21.19 9.67
CA GLU A 187 -6.92 -22.13 8.56
C GLU A 187 -8.32 -22.20 7.95
N ARG A 188 -8.36 -22.63 6.69
CA ARG A 188 -9.62 -22.90 6.00
C ARG A 188 -10.44 -23.90 6.82
N PRO A 189 -11.73 -23.64 7.10
CA PRO A 189 -12.58 -24.63 7.75
C PRO A 189 -12.61 -25.95 6.94
N PRO A 190 -12.34 -27.11 7.55
CA PRO A 190 -12.13 -28.38 6.83
C PRO A 190 -13.36 -28.85 6.05
N MET A 191 -14.56 -28.44 6.46
CA MET A 191 -15.83 -28.83 5.83
C MET A 191 -16.18 -28.01 4.58
N ARG A 192 -15.40 -26.98 4.23
CA ARG A 192 -15.70 -26.08 3.09
C ARG A 192 -15.06 -26.57 1.80
N LYS A 193 -15.84 -26.75 0.74
CA LYS A 193 -15.33 -27.14 -0.60
C LYS A 193 -14.63 -25.99 -1.32
N PRO A 194 -13.56 -26.24 -2.11
CA PRO A 194 -12.93 -25.19 -2.93
C PRO A 194 -13.96 -24.38 -3.73
N GLY A 195 -13.94 -23.05 -3.56
CA GLY A 195 -14.92 -22.14 -4.18
C GLY A 195 -16.01 -21.63 -3.23
N GLU A 196 -16.30 -22.35 -2.15
CA GLU A 196 -17.28 -21.91 -1.14
C GLU A 196 -16.77 -20.74 -0.31
N LEU A 197 -17.65 -19.77 -0.06
CA LEU A 197 -17.39 -18.63 0.79
C LEU A 197 -17.66 -18.95 2.25
N ASP A 198 -16.86 -18.31 3.07
CA ASP A 198 -16.95 -18.37 4.52
C ASP A 198 -16.61 -16.96 5.02
N PRO A 199 -17.56 -16.20 5.56
CA PRO A 199 -17.35 -14.79 5.91
C PRO A 199 -16.31 -14.55 7.01
N ASP A 200 -16.02 -15.54 7.85
CA ASP A 200 -15.04 -15.40 8.93
C ASP A 200 -13.62 -15.69 8.42
N TYR A 201 -13.49 -16.66 7.51
CA TYR A 201 -12.24 -16.95 6.83
C TYR A 201 -11.91 -15.94 5.71
N HIS A 202 -12.91 -15.57 4.90
CA HIS A 202 -12.79 -14.58 3.83
C HIS A 202 -13.11 -13.19 4.36
N CYS A 203 -12.24 -12.68 5.22
CA CYS A 203 -12.35 -11.31 5.70
C CYS A 203 -10.98 -10.61 5.79
N VAL A 204 -11.05 -9.30 5.96
CA VAL A 204 -9.92 -8.46 6.37
C VAL A 204 -10.21 -7.96 7.79
N ALA A 205 -9.23 -7.99 8.67
CA ALA A 205 -9.35 -7.48 10.02
C ALA A 205 -8.60 -6.15 10.17
N GLU A 206 -9.25 -5.17 10.79
CA GLU A 206 -8.63 -3.93 11.22
C GLU A 206 -8.29 -3.99 12.71
N GLN A 207 -7.04 -3.69 13.06
CA GLN A 207 -6.56 -3.52 14.42
C GLN A 207 -6.96 -2.12 14.93
N THR A 208 -7.81 -2.06 15.95
CA THR A 208 -8.20 -0.79 16.56
C THR A 208 -7.32 -0.50 17.76
N GLY A 209 -6.47 0.53 17.69
CA GLY A 209 -5.35 0.78 18.62
C GLY A 209 -5.67 1.02 20.11
N ARG A 210 -6.92 0.86 20.56
CA ARG A 210 -7.34 1.06 21.97
C ARG A 210 -7.96 -0.17 22.62
N THR A 211 -8.41 -1.14 21.84
CA THR A 211 -9.00 -2.38 22.33
C THR A 211 -8.45 -3.49 21.47
N GLN A 212 -8.01 -4.62 22.03
CA GLN A 212 -7.63 -5.81 21.24
C GLN A 212 -8.79 -6.37 20.36
N ARG A 213 -9.93 -5.67 20.26
CA ARG A 213 -11.01 -5.96 19.34
C ARG A 213 -10.60 -5.61 17.91
N ARG A 214 -10.63 -6.65 17.08
CA ARG A 214 -10.47 -6.56 15.62
C ARG A 214 -11.82 -6.24 15.00
N LYS A 215 -11.89 -5.26 14.11
CA LYS A 215 -13.10 -5.00 13.30
C LYS A 215 -13.00 -5.83 12.01
N PRO A 216 -13.87 -6.83 11.79
CA PRO A 216 -13.83 -7.62 10.58
C PRO A 216 -14.59 -6.95 9.42
N TYR A 217 -14.02 -7.04 8.23
CA TYR A 217 -14.60 -6.68 6.94
C TYR A 217 -14.82 -7.98 6.17
N LYS A 218 -16.03 -8.53 6.31
CA LYS A 218 -16.38 -9.89 5.87
C LYS A 218 -16.94 -9.90 4.47
N THR A 219 -16.48 -10.81 3.62
CA THR A 219 -17.09 -11.07 2.30
C THR A 219 -18.58 -11.35 2.43
N LYS A 220 -19.37 -10.82 1.49
CA LYS A 220 -20.82 -11.00 1.39
C LYS A 220 -21.22 -11.41 -0.03
N ASP A 221 -22.26 -12.21 -0.11
CA ASP A 221 -22.92 -12.60 -1.35
C ASP A 221 -24.41 -12.40 -1.16
N ASP A 222 -24.94 -11.33 -1.78
CA ASP A 222 -26.32 -10.89 -1.63
C ASP A 222 -26.94 -10.70 -3.02
N SER A 223 -27.98 -11.47 -3.34
CA SER A 223 -28.80 -11.30 -4.55
C SER A 223 -28.03 -11.26 -5.88
N GLY A 224 -27.05 -12.15 -6.07
CA GLY A 224 -26.24 -12.21 -7.30
C GLY A 224 -25.13 -11.17 -7.38
N LYS A 225 -24.93 -10.41 -6.31
CA LYS A 225 -23.84 -9.44 -6.16
C LYS A 225 -22.92 -9.86 -5.03
N ARG A 226 -21.63 -9.87 -5.33
CA ARG A 226 -20.57 -10.18 -4.37
C ARG A 226 -19.85 -8.93 -3.91
N THR A 227 -19.62 -8.84 -2.61
CA THR A 227 -18.81 -7.79 -1.97
C THR A 227 -17.64 -8.44 -1.26
N ASP A 228 -16.43 -8.08 -1.66
CA ASP A 228 -15.17 -8.55 -1.10
C ASP A 228 -14.31 -7.37 -0.66
N TYR A 229 -13.25 -7.67 0.09
CA TYR A 229 -12.31 -6.68 0.57
C TYR A 229 -10.89 -6.99 0.08
N GLY A 230 -10.18 -5.93 -0.31
CA GLY A 230 -8.81 -5.98 -0.79
C GLY A 230 -7.91 -5.04 0.02
N LEU A 231 -6.64 -5.42 0.13
CA LEU A 231 -5.57 -4.67 0.76
C LEU A 231 -4.47 -4.35 -0.26
N VAL A 232 -4.02 -3.09 -0.20
CA VAL A 232 -2.77 -2.68 -0.81
C VAL A 232 -1.86 -2.18 0.30
N GLN A 233 -0.70 -2.79 0.46
CA GLN A 233 0.27 -2.42 1.48
C GLN A 233 1.63 -2.17 0.82
N ARG A 234 2.36 -1.18 1.32
CA ARG A 234 3.78 -0.95 1.00
C ARG A 234 4.55 -0.81 2.30
N TYR A 235 5.65 -1.52 2.46
CA TYR A 235 6.52 -1.40 3.64
C TYR A 235 7.94 -1.87 3.29
N THR A 236 8.89 -1.58 4.18
CA THR A 236 10.28 -2.06 4.03
C THR A 236 10.53 -3.18 5.02
N ILE A 237 11.20 -4.25 4.57
CA ILE A 237 11.73 -5.30 5.46
C ILE A 237 13.24 -5.33 5.38
N PHE A 238 13.89 -5.77 6.46
CA PHE A 238 15.31 -6.09 6.45
C PHE A 238 15.44 -7.62 6.33
N ASP A 239 16.06 -8.10 5.25
CA ASP A 239 16.21 -9.54 4.97
C ASP A 239 17.43 -10.17 5.68
N GLY A 240 18.20 -9.38 6.42
CA GLY A 240 19.45 -9.77 7.09
C GLY A 240 20.67 -9.06 6.50
N GLU A 241 20.60 -8.66 5.23
CA GLU A 241 21.70 -7.97 4.54
C GLU A 241 21.29 -6.58 4.07
N ARG A 242 20.02 -6.40 3.68
CA ARG A 242 19.54 -5.18 3.03
C ARG A 242 18.07 -4.89 3.31
N HIS A 243 17.69 -3.66 2.98
CA HIS A 243 16.31 -3.20 2.98
C HIS A 243 15.64 -3.53 1.65
N VAL A 244 14.51 -4.25 1.71
CA VAL A 244 13.70 -4.63 0.55
C VAL A 244 12.34 -3.96 0.64
N VAL A 245 11.92 -3.28 -0.41
CA VAL A 245 10.57 -2.70 -0.49
C VAL A 245 9.59 -3.79 -0.89
N VAL A 246 8.56 -4.00 -0.07
CA VAL A 246 7.50 -4.96 -0.33
C VAL A 246 6.20 -4.22 -0.63
N VAL A 247 5.60 -4.51 -1.78
CA VAL A 247 4.24 -4.08 -2.15
C VAL A 247 3.32 -5.29 -2.17
N CYS A 248 2.34 -5.35 -1.30
CA CYS A 248 1.36 -6.43 -1.27
C CYS A 248 0.03 -5.94 -1.86
N CYS A 249 -0.46 -6.60 -2.91
CA CYS A 249 -1.78 -6.40 -3.49
C CYS A 249 -2.59 -7.69 -3.34
N ALA A 250 -3.39 -7.78 -2.29
CA ALA A 250 -4.00 -9.04 -1.87
C ALA A 250 -5.46 -8.86 -1.44
N GLY A 251 -6.25 -9.91 -1.57
CA GLY A 251 -7.55 -10.04 -0.90
C GLY A 251 -7.69 -11.44 -0.32
N SER A 252 -8.72 -11.69 0.48
CA SER A 252 -9.01 -13.07 0.91
C SER A 252 -9.61 -13.91 -0.23
N THR A 253 -9.95 -13.26 -1.34
CA THR A 253 -10.68 -13.81 -2.49
C THR A 253 -10.09 -13.30 -3.81
N ALA A 254 -10.49 -13.91 -4.93
CA ALA A 254 -10.02 -13.52 -6.26
C ALA A 254 -10.51 -12.11 -6.63
N LEU A 255 -11.77 -11.81 -6.34
CA LEU A 255 -12.36 -10.49 -6.58
C LEU A 255 -11.69 -9.41 -5.72
N GLY A 256 -11.43 -9.66 -4.44
CA GLY A 256 -10.70 -8.75 -3.56
C GLY A 256 -9.27 -8.47 -4.05
N THR A 257 -8.56 -9.52 -4.47
CA THR A 257 -7.21 -9.41 -5.05
C THR A 257 -7.21 -8.60 -6.35
N LEU A 258 -8.14 -8.89 -7.26
CA LEU A 258 -8.29 -8.13 -8.51
C LEU A 258 -8.60 -6.65 -8.24
N GLY A 259 -9.47 -6.36 -7.26
CA GLY A 259 -9.78 -4.99 -6.86
C GLY A 259 -8.57 -4.26 -6.29
N ALA A 260 -7.78 -4.93 -5.43
CA ALA A 260 -6.52 -4.40 -4.90
C ALA A 260 -5.53 -4.03 -6.01
N VAL A 261 -5.28 -4.97 -6.92
CA VAL A 261 -4.38 -4.72 -8.05
C VAL A 261 -4.89 -3.63 -8.97
N ARG A 262 -6.19 -3.64 -9.35
CA ARG A 262 -6.75 -2.59 -10.21
C ARG A 262 -6.66 -1.21 -9.56
N TRP A 263 -6.89 -1.10 -8.25
CA TRP A 263 -6.72 0.17 -7.56
C TRP A 263 -5.26 0.63 -7.59
N ALA A 264 -4.32 -0.24 -7.20
CA ALA A 264 -2.90 0.10 -7.13
C ALA A 264 -2.32 0.42 -8.52
N ALA A 265 -2.69 -0.35 -9.53
CA ALA A 265 -2.16 -0.25 -10.89
C ALA A 265 -2.84 0.85 -11.72
N ARG A 266 -4.11 1.18 -11.48
CA ARG A 266 -4.87 2.16 -12.29
C ARG A 266 -5.31 3.37 -11.49
N SER A 267 -6.07 3.16 -10.42
CA SER A 267 -6.70 4.26 -9.66
C SER A 267 -5.71 5.12 -8.88
N LEU A 268 -4.56 4.57 -8.48
CA LEU A 268 -3.53 5.32 -7.76
C LEU A 268 -2.71 6.23 -8.69
N MET A 269 -2.66 5.90 -9.98
CA MET A 269 -1.90 6.60 -11.02
C MET A 269 -2.73 7.53 -11.87
N ARG A 270 -4.05 7.51 -11.70
CA ARG A 270 -5.00 8.32 -12.44
C ARG A 270 -5.83 9.12 -11.45
N PRO A 271 -6.30 10.31 -11.83
CA PRO A 271 -7.17 11.04 -10.93
C PRO A 271 -8.49 10.28 -10.74
N ILE A 272 -9.08 10.43 -9.55
CA ILE A 272 -10.29 9.69 -9.15
C ILE A 272 -11.50 10.05 -10.05
N HIS A 273 -11.44 11.20 -10.72
CA HIS A 273 -12.40 11.67 -11.72
C HIS A 273 -11.65 12.10 -13.00
N PRO A 274 -12.30 12.15 -14.17
CA PRO A 274 -11.68 12.63 -15.42
C PRO A 274 -11.00 14.01 -15.29
N ASN A 275 -11.47 14.84 -14.34
CA ASN A 275 -10.91 16.16 -13.98
C ASN A 275 -10.47 16.22 -12.51
N GLY A 276 -10.24 15.08 -11.86
CA GLY A 276 -9.80 15.05 -10.47
C GLY A 276 -8.30 15.33 -10.34
N ASP A 277 -7.84 15.53 -9.10
CA ASP A 277 -6.42 15.53 -8.78
C ASP A 277 -5.96 14.10 -8.43
N LEU A 278 -4.68 13.81 -8.65
CA LEU A 278 -4.05 12.60 -8.12
C LEU A 278 -4.03 12.66 -6.58
N ILE A 279 -4.03 11.49 -5.94
CA ILE A 279 -3.74 11.43 -4.50
C ILE A 279 -2.27 11.83 -4.33
N THR A 280 -2.02 12.99 -3.73
CA THR A 280 -0.66 13.45 -3.42
C THR A 280 -0.05 12.56 -2.35
N ALA A 281 1.28 12.44 -2.30
CA ALA A 281 1.92 11.80 -1.15
C ALA A 281 1.86 12.75 0.07
N PRO A 282 1.71 12.23 1.31
CA PRO A 282 1.69 13.08 2.50
C PRO A 282 3.05 13.79 2.70
N SER A 283 3.01 14.93 3.39
CA SER A 283 4.24 15.65 3.72
C SER A 283 5.14 14.83 4.63
N GLY A 284 6.36 14.54 4.18
CA GLY A 284 7.34 13.78 4.96
C GLY A 284 7.37 12.29 4.67
N VAL A 285 6.66 11.83 3.63
CA VAL A 285 6.85 10.46 3.12
C VAL A 285 8.33 10.22 2.80
N SER A 286 8.82 9.03 3.13
CA SER A 286 10.19 8.58 2.88
C SER A 286 10.18 7.23 2.14
N PRO A 287 11.34 6.74 1.66
CA PRO A 287 11.42 5.39 1.11
C PRO A 287 10.94 4.31 2.08
N ASP A 288 11.14 4.49 3.38
CA ASP A 288 10.74 3.55 4.45
C ASP A 288 9.32 3.75 4.98
N SER A 289 8.59 4.75 4.47
CA SER A 289 7.21 4.99 4.89
C SER A 289 6.30 3.83 4.51
N HIS A 290 5.34 3.54 5.39
CA HIS A 290 4.41 2.42 5.26
C HIS A 290 3.07 2.89 4.71
N LEU A 291 2.57 2.27 3.65
CA LEU A 291 1.22 2.49 3.13
C LEU A 291 0.31 1.32 3.45
N GLU A 292 -0.93 1.63 3.77
CA GLU A 292 -2.01 0.66 3.91
C GLU A 292 -3.32 1.21 3.35
N ALA A 293 -3.88 0.56 2.33
CA ALA A 293 -5.18 0.88 1.76
C ALA A 293 -6.14 -0.30 1.94
N LEU A 294 -7.34 0.00 2.43
CA LEU A 294 -8.46 -0.94 2.50
C LEU A 294 -9.50 -0.57 1.45
N LEU A 295 -9.85 -1.55 0.63
CA LEU A 295 -10.76 -1.42 -0.49
C LEU A 295 -11.99 -2.30 -0.29
N GLU A 296 -13.16 -1.77 -0.61
CA GLU A 296 -14.35 -2.55 -0.85
C GLU A 296 -14.50 -2.79 -2.35
N VAL A 297 -14.76 -4.04 -2.72
CA VAL A 297 -14.79 -4.49 -4.11
C VAL A 297 -16.10 -5.19 -4.35
N THR A 298 -16.94 -4.60 -5.21
CA THR A 298 -18.26 -5.14 -5.52
C THR A 298 -18.35 -5.52 -6.99
N ALA A 299 -18.94 -6.67 -7.29
CA ALA A 299 -19.21 -7.09 -8.66
C ALA A 299 -20.43 -8.00 -8.75
N GLU A 300 -21.07 -8.02 -9.92
CA GLU A 300 -22.07 -9.05 -10.26
C GLU A 300 -21.38 -10.41 -10.42
N ILE A 301 -22.03 -11.46 -9.95
CA ILE A 301 -21.53 -12.83 -10.04
C ILE A 301 -21.79 -13.32 -11.47
N THR A 302 -20.77 -13.21 -12.31
CA THR A 302 -20.79 -13.71 -13.69
C THR A 302 -19.84 -14.90 -13.86
N ALA A 303 -20.07 -15.73 -14.87
CA ALA A 303 -19.28 -16.94 -15.10
C ALA A 303 -17.88 -16.68 -15.70
N HIS A 304 -17.62 -15.49 -16.25
CA HIS A 304 -16.49 -15.29 -17.17
C HIS A 304 -15.47 -14.25 -16.70
N ARG A 305 -15.92 -13.07 -16.27
CA ARG A 305 -15.02 -11.96 -15.94
C ARG A 305 -15.62 -11.04 -14.89
N TRP A 306 -14.83 -10.76 -13.86
CA TRP A 306 -15.16 -9.73 -12.89
C TRP A 306 -15.04 -8.33 -13.51
N VAL A 307 -16.12 -7.56 -13.39
CA VAL A 307 -16.14 -6.11 -13.63
C VAL A 307 -16.37 -5.42 -12.29
N PRO A 308 -15.35 -5.35 -11.41
CA PRO A 308 -15.49 -4.76 -10.09
C PRO A 308 -15.68 -3.25 -10.15
N ARG A 309 -16.63 -2.77 -9.35
CA ARG A 309 -16.60 -1.43 -8.78
C ARG A 309 -15.73 -1.47 -7.53
N ILE A 310 -14.76 -0.55 -7.44
CA ILE A 310 -13.79 -0.48 -6.35
C ILE A 310 -14.01 0.81 -5.59
N GLU A 311 -14.13 0.71 -4.27
CA GLU A 311 -14.25 1.85 -3.37
C GLU A 311 -13.11 1.86 -2.36
N LEU A 312 -12.39 2.99 -2.28
CA LEU A 312 -11.39 3.23 -1.25
C LEU A 312 -12.08 3.57 0.07
N LEU A 313 -12.05 2.65 1.03
CA LEU A 313 -12.62 2.85 2.36
C LEU A 313 -11.67 3.60 3.28
N LYS A 314 -10.41 3.17 3.31
CA LYS A 314 -9.37 3.75 4.16
C LYS A 314 -8.03 3.73 3.45
N LEU A 315 -7.25 4.78 3.66
CA LEU A 315 -5.89 4.89 3.15
C LEU A 315 -5.03 5.58 4.20
N PHE A 316 -3.94 4.92 4.57
CA PHE A 316 -2.96 5.41 5.51
C PHE A 316 -1.58 5.40 4.86
N VAL A 317 -0.78 6.39 5.24
CA VAL A 317 0.67 6.39 5.07
C VAL A 317 1.26 6.79 6.42
N ASP A 318 1.97 5.87 7.07
CA ASP A 318 2.43 5.98 8.45
C ASP A 318 1.27 6.32 9.41
N ARG A 319 1.23 7.57 9.90
CA ARG A 319 0.16 8.10 10.77
C ARG A 319 -0.81 9.03 10.04
N ALA A 320 -0.53 9.35 8.79
CA ALA A 320 -1.40 10.16 7.96
C ALA A 320 -2.51 9.29 7.38
N GLN A 321 -3.75 9.75 7.48
CA GLN A 321 -4.94 9.17 6.90
C GLN A 321 -5.46 10.07 5.79
N TRP A 322 -5.75 9.52 4.63
CA TRP A 322 -6.37 10.28 3.54
C TRP A 322 -7.86 10.49 3.82
N SER A 323 -8.33 11.74 3.74
CA SER A 323 -9.75 12.05 3.69
C SER A 323 -10.19 12.23 2.24
N LYS A 324 -11.10 11.36 1.79
CA LYS A 324 -11.71 11.43 0.46
C LYS A 324 -12.57 12.69 0.28
N SER A 325 -13.26 13.15 1.33
CA SER A 325 -14.09 14.36 1.30
C SER A 325 -13.25 15.62 1.17
N ASP A 326 -12.18 15.69 1.95
CA ASP A 326 -11.34 16.90 2.04
C ASP A 326 -10.22 16.90 1.00
N ARG A 327 -10.00 15.78 0.32
CA ARG A 327 -8.88 15.54 -0.62
C ARG A 327 -7.53 15.91 -0.03
N ARG A 328 -7.30 15.56 1.24
CA ARG A 328 -6.05 15.83 1.96
C ARG A 328 -5.72 14.76 2.99
N TRP A 329 -4.45 14.74 3.39
CA TRP A 329 -3.96 13.92 4.48
C TRP A 329 -4.24 14.58 5.83
N HIS A 330 -4.68 13.75 6.77
CA HIS A 330 -4.91 14.09 8.17
C HIS A 330 -4.04 13.21 9.04
N THR A 331 -3.18 13.79 9.86
CA THR A 331 -2.38 13.00 10.80
C THR A 331 -3.19 12.74 12.06
N GLU A 332 -3.39 11.48 12.45
CA GLU A 332 -4.06 11.18 13.71
C GLU A 332 -3.22 11.74 14.88
N PRO A 333 -3.82 12.56 15.77
CA PRO A 333 -3.10 13.08 16.92
C PRO A 333 -2.66 11.95 17.85
N PRO A 334 -1.47 12.07 18.50
CA PRO A 334 -1.13 11.16 19.58
C PRO A 334 -2.16 11.28 20.71
N GLY A 335 -2.60 10.15 21.25
CA GLY A 335 -3.56 10.15 22.36
C GLY A 335 -2.92 10.66 23.65
N THR A 336 -1.62 10.38 23.83
CA THR A 336 -0.82 10.87 24.95
C THR A 336 0.53 11.39 24.46
N ILE A 337 0.90 12.59 24.91
CA ILE A 337 2.25 13.16 24.77
C ILE A 337 2.91 13.13 26.14
N THR A 338 4.04 12.43 26.27
CA THR A 338 4.81 12.38 27.51
C THR A 338 6.10 13.18 27.36
N LEU A 339 6.29 14.19 28.21
CA LEU A 339 7.55 14.92 28.32
C LEU A 339 8.48 14.19 29.29
N LEU A 340 9.69 13.90 28.85
CA LEU A 340 10.73 13.29 29.68
C LEU A 340 11.66 14.38 30.22
N PHE A 341 11.92 14.38 31.52
CA PHE A 341 12.84 15.31 32.18
C PHE A 341 13.98 14.54 32.82
N ASN A 342 15.16 15.14 32.88
CA ASN A 342 16.28 14.55 33.61
C ASN A 342 16.06 14.69 35.13
N LYS A 343 16.47 13.69 35.92
CA LYS A 343 16.30 13.66 37.38
C LYS A 343 17.17 14.70 38.10
N ILE A 344 18.33 15.03 37.54
CA ILE A 344 19.37 15.88 38.15
C ILE A 344 19.63 17.15 37.31
N GLY A 345 18.88 17.35 36.21
CA GLY A 345 19.17 18.37 35.20
C GLY A 345 18.26 19.61 35.23
N PRO A 346 18.43 20.53 34.27
CA PRO A 346 17.58 21.70 34.12
C PRO A 346 16.10 21.31 34.01
N ARG A 347 15.19 22.26 34.32
CA ARG A 347 13.72 22.10 34.24
C ARG A 347 13.20 21.99 32.80
N GLU A 348 14.01 21.45 31.90
CA GLU A 348 13.75 21.38 30.47
C GLU A 348 13.55 19.92 30.04
N PRO A 349 12.59 19.67 29.15
CA PRO A 349 12.39 18.35 28.58
C PRO A 349 13.63 17.88 27.82
N VAL A 350 14.08 16.66 28.09
CA VAL A 350 15.15 15.96 27.37
C VAL A 350 14.62 15.00 26.30
N GLY A 351 13.32 14.69 26.33
CA GLY A 351 12.67 13.80 25.38
C GLY A 351 11.16 14.01 25.28
N ILE A 352 10.56 13.58 24.18
CA ILE A 352 9.10 13.55 23.99
C ILE A 352 8.72 12.15 23.50
N LEU A 353 7.69 11.56 24.10
CA LEU A 353 7.08 10.32 23.63
C LEU A 353 5.67 10.59 23.10
N PHE A 354 5.34 10.00 21.95
CA PHE A 354 3.98 9.89 21.43
C PHE A 354 3.45 8.49 21.69
N ASP A 355 2.42 8.39 22.53
CA ASP A 355 1.80 7.13 22.93
C ASP A 355 2.81 6.10 23.45
N GLY A 356 3.80 6.57 24.21
CA GLY A 356 4.86 5.76 24.81
C GLY A 356 6.05 5.45 23.89
N LYS A 357 5.98 5.75 22.59
CA LYS A 357 7.12 5.62 21.65
C LYS A 357 7.86 6.96 21.50
N PRO A 358 9.19 6.98 21.28
CA PRO A 358 9.92 8.21 20.98
C PRO A 358 9.27 9.01 19.85
N ALA A 359 9.05 10.30 20.07
CA ALA A 359 8.54 11.18 19.02
C ALA A 359 9.61 11.33 17.92
N PRO A 360 9.23 11.39 16.64
CA PRO A 360 10.15 11.60 15.51
C PRO A 360 10.60 13.07 15.42
N LEU A 361 11.09 13.62 16.53
CA LEU A 361 11.57 14.97 16.67
C LEU A 361 13.01 14.92 17.15
N GLN A 362 13.89 15.65 16.49
CA GLN A 362 15.28 15.78 16.95
C GLN A 362 15.28 16.41 18.35
N ASN A 363 15.89 15.72 19.32
CA ASN A 363 16.12 16.25 20.66
C ASN A 363 16.87 17.58 20.55
N SER A 364 16.44 18.62 21.26
CA SER A 364 16.89 20.04 21.16
C SER A 364 16.50 20.82 19.90
N GLY A 365 15.92 20.18 18.88
CA GLY A 365 15.47 20.86 17.66
C GLY A 365 14.30 21.84 17.91
N LEU A 366 14.11 22.83 17.04
CA LEU A 366 13.06 23.85 17.19
C LEU A 366 11.65 23.25 17.30
N ALA A 367 11.34 22.22 16.51
CA ALA A 367 10.06 21.53 16.54
C ALA A 367 9.81 20.84 17.90
N PHE A 368 10.86 20.22 18.46
CA PHE A 368 10.85 19.63 19.79
C PHE A 368 10.56 20.71 20.85
N ARG A 369 11.33 21.81 20.86
CA ARG A 369 11.20 22.86 21.88
C ARG A 369 9.83 23.55 21.83
N LEU A 370 9.33 23.86 20.62
CA LEU A 370 7.98 24.43 20.44
C LEU A 370 6.90 23.52 21.03
N LEU A 371 6.92 22.22 20.67
CA LEU A 371 5.92 21.27 21.15
C LEU A 371 6.00 21.10 22.66
N ALA A 372 7.21 20.97 23.19
CA ALA A 372 7.42 20.79 24.62
C ALA A 372 6.88 21.98 25.40
N ARG A 373 7.10 23.22 24.91
CA ARG A 373 6.57 24.41 25.56
C ARG A 373 5.04 24.45 25.52
N VAL A 374 4.42 24.15 24.37
CA VAL A 374 2.96 24.04 24.25
C VAL A 374 2.41 23.03 25.26
N CYS A 375 3.04 21.85 25.39
CA CYS A 375 2.63 20.82 26.35
C CYS A 375 2.72 21.30 27.82
N ILE A 376 3.83 21.95 28.20
CA ILE A 376 4.02 22.50 29.54
C ILE A 376 2.92 23.52 29.84
N THR A 377 2.68 24.47 28.93
CA THR A 377 1.66 25.50 29.12
C THR A 377 0.25 24.90 29.21
N SER A 378 -0.09 23.96 28.32
CA SER A 378 -1.39 23.28 28.34
C SER A 378 -1.65 22.51 29.64
N ARG A 379 -0.61 21.97 30.29
CA ARG A 379 -0.77 21.33 31.60
C ARG A 379 -0.99 22.34 32.72
N THR A 380 -0.30 23.48 32.69
CA THR A 380 -0.44 24.52 33.72
C THR A 380 -1.73 25.35 33.57
N ASN A 381 -2.25 25.47 32.36
CA ASN A 381 -3.42 26.28 32.02
C ASN A 381 -4.34 25.47 31.10
N SER A 382 -5.10 24.55 31.68
CA SER A 382 -5.92 23.54 30.99
C SER A 382 -6.93 24.06 29.96
N SER A 383 -7.24 25.37 29.96
CA SER A 383 -8.19 26.01 29.03
C SER A 383 -7.60 27.12 28.16
N ARG A 384 -6.34 27.54 28.36
CA ARG A 384 -5.74 28.67 27.64
C ARG A 384 -4.42 28.22 27.01
N GLY A 385 -4.48 27.92 25.71
CA GLY A 385 -3.27 27.76 24.89
C GLY A 385 -2.32 28.95 25.01
N ILE A 386 -1.07 28.77 24.56
CA ILE A 386 -0.05 29.81 24.61
C ILE A 386 -0.23 30.81 23.46
N GLU A 387 -0.19 32.11 23.75
CA GLU A 387 -0.20 33.15 22.71
C GLU A 387 1.04 33.05 21.82
N LEU A 388 0.85 33.14 20.50
CA LEU A 388 1.97 33.00 19.57
C LEU A 388 3.01 34.10 19.75
N SER A 389 2.60 35.30 20.15
CA SER A 389 3.50 36.43 20.46
C SER A 389 4.38 36.15 21.68
N LYS A 390 3.87 35.41 22.68
CA LYS A 390 4.65 34.97 23.84
C LYS A 390 5.62 33.87 23.45
N LEU A 391 5.16 32.86 22.70
CA LEU A 391 5.99 31.77 22.23
C LEU A 391 7.10 32.25 21.26
N ALA A 392 6.85 33.32 20.50
CA ALA A 392 7.84 33.96 19.63
C ALA A 392 9.00 34.62 20.41
N LYS A 393 8.76 35.02 21.66
CA LYS A 393 9.73 35.65 22.56
C LYS A 393 10.35 34.68 23.57
N ASP A 394 10.03 33.40 23.50
CA ASP A 394 10.53 32.38 24.43
C ASP A 394 11.99 32.02 24.09
N GLU A 395 12.92 32.52 24.89
CA GLU A 395 14.37 32.37 24.69
C GLU A 395 14.79 30.91 24.61
N TRP A 396 14.16 30.02 25.38
CA TRP A 396 14.50 28.60 25.31
C TRP A 396 14.14 27.99 23.96
N VAL A 397 13.00 28.38 23.38
CA VAL A 397 12.52 27.84 22.11
C VAL A 397 13.40 28.29 20.94
N TRP A 398 13.84 29.54 20.94
CA TRP A 398 14.53 30.14 19.79
C TRP A 398 16.05 30.29 19.98
N GLY A 399 16.55 30.25 21.21
CA GLY A 399 17.93 30.58 21.56
C GLY A 399 18.17 32.09 21.67
N GLU A 400 19.25 32.48 22.36
CA GLU A 400 19.59 33.87 22.69
C GLU A 400 19.82 34.78 21.46
N SER A 401 20.18 34.20 20.31
CA SER A 401 20.59 34.93 19.11
C SER A 401 19.52 35.07 18.04
N HIS A 402 18.32 34.50 18.23
CA HIS A 402 17.27 34.49 17.21
C HIS A 402 15.91 34.80 17.82
N ALA A 403 15.45 36.05 17.78
CA ALA A 403 14.06 36.34 18.13
C ALA A 403 13.11 35.69 17.11
N GLY A 404 12.20 34.84 17.58
CA GLY A 404 11.06 34.41 16.79
C GLY A 404 10.15 35.60 16.49
N ASN A 405 9.41 35.54 15.39
CA ASN A 405 8.23 36.39 15.21
C ASN A 405 6.98 35.51 15.11
N GLU A 406 5.81 36.12 15.28
CA GLU A 406 4.54 35.37 15.29
C GLU A 406 4.32 34.60 13.98
N LYS A 407 4.63 35.21 12.82
CA LYS A 407 4.49 34.57 11.50
C LYS A 407 5.34 33.31 11.38
N ARG A 408 6.60 33.38 11.82
CA ARG A 408 7.55 32.26 11.83
C ARG A 408 7.11 31.17 12.81
N THR A 409 6.71 31.57 14.02
CA THR A 409 6.18 30.67 15.06
C THR A 409 4.96 29.90 14.55
N ARG A 410 4.00 30.60 13.95
CA ARG A 410 2.82 30.03 13.32
C ARG A 410 3.20 29.03 12.24
N LYS A 411 4.11 29.39 11.34
CA LYS A 411 4.58 28.48 10.26
C LYS A 411 5.16 27.17 10.83
N HIS A 412 5.99 27.23 11.86
CA HIS A 412 6.56 26.02 12.48
C HIS A 412 5.52 25.20 13.23
N LEU A 413 4.59 25.84 13.95
CA LEU A 413 3.49 25.14 14.63
C LEU A 413 2.51 24.51 13.64
N THR A 414 2.18 25.18 12.53
CA THR A 414 1.36 24.59 11.46
C THR A 414 2.07 23.39 10.83
N THR A 415 3.40 23.41 10.73
CA THR A 415 4.19 22.26 10.28
C THR A 415 4.15 21.11 11.29
N LEU A 416 4.27 21.41 12.60
CA LEU A 416 4.09 20.42 13.66
C LEU A 416 2.68 19.82 13.66
N LYS A 417 1.66 20.68 13.47
CA LYS A 417 0.26 20.31 13.34
C LYS A 417 0.10 19.31 12.18
N SER A 418 0.46 19.70 10.96
CA SER A 418 0.24 18.85 9.78
C SER A 418 1.01 17.53 9.85
N ARG A 419 2.26 17.55 10.34
CA ARG A 419 3.13 16.36 10.31
C ARG A 419 2.88 15.36 11.43
N TYR A 420 2.53 15.82 12.63
CA TYR A 420 2.58 14.95 13.81
C TYR A 420 1.32 14.97 14.67
N LEU A 421 0.58 16.08 14.68
CA LEU A 421 -0.45 16.31 15.68
C LEU A 421 -1.85 16.43 15.08
N GLY A 422 -2.02 16.63 13.78
CA GLY A 422 -3.30 16.88 13.12
C GLY A 422 -4.19 17.83 13.90
N ASP A 423 -5.40 17.38 14.23
CA ASP A 423 -6.35 18.16 15.03
C ASP A 423 -6.07 18.17 16.54
N GLY A 424 -5.06 17.42 16.99
CA GLY A 424 -4.52 17.48 18.34
C GLY A 424 -3.78 18.78 18.66
N LEU A 425 -3.42 19.58 17.66
CA LEU A 425 -2.87 20.93 17.84
C LEU A 425 -3.74 21.96 17.11
N VAL A 426 -4.24 22.95 17.83
CA VAL A 426 -4.94 24.12 17.28
C VAL A 426 -3.94 25.27 17.21
N VAL A 427 -3.81 25.87 16.02
CA VAL A 427 -2.90 26.99 15.77
C VAL A 427 -3.70 28.16 15.20
N ASP A 428 -4.04 29.11 16.06
CA ASP A 428 -4.63 30.39 15.67
C ASP A 428 -3.86 31.55 16.33
N LYS A 429 -4.50 32.56 16.93
CA LYS A 429 -3.81 33.56 17.77
C LYS A 429 -3.10 32.92 18.97
N LYS A 430 -3.51 31.69 19.33
CA LYS A 430 -2.91 30.84 20.35
C LYS A 430 -2.59 29.46 19.78
N ALA A 431 -1.59 28.81 20.37
CA ALA A 431 -1.30 27.40 20.16
C ALA A 431 -1.83 26.59 21.36
N ALA A 432 -2.69 25.62 21.10
CA ALA A 432 -3.29 24.80 22.15
C ALA A 432 -3.37 23.33 21.74
N LEU A 433 -3.14 22.41 22.67
CA LEU A 433 -3.47 21.02 22.46
C LEU A 433 -4.99 20.81 22.57
N SER A 434 -5.53 19.96 21.71
CA SER A 434 -6.92 19.52 21.80
C SER A 434 -7.17 18.79 23.13
N PRO A 435 -8.37 18.91 23.72
CA PRO A 435 -8.73 18.17 24.94
C PRO A 435 -8.61 16.63 24.81
N SER A 436 -8.60 16.10 23.58
CA SER A 436 -8.40 14.67 23.33
C SER A 436 -6.95 14.19 23.52
N VAL A 437 -5.98 15.10 23.58
CA VAL A 437 -4.56 14.81 23.75
C VAL A 437 -4.16 14.97 25.22
N LYS A 438 -3.78 13.87 25.86
CA LYS A 438 -3.33 13.88 27.25
C LYS A 438 -1.85 14.22 27.35
N VAL A 439 -1.49 15.18 28.19
CA VAL A 439 -0.07 15.50 28.47
C VAL A 439 0.37 14.84 29.78
N ARG A 440 1.48 14.10 29.73
CA ARG A 440 2.14 13.48 30.89
C ARG A 440 3.56 14.02 31.06
N ILE A 441 4.06 13.92 32.28
CA ILE A 441 5.46 14.20 32.62
C ILE A 441 6.02 12.94 33.26
N ALA A 442 7.20 12.52 32.82
CA ALA A 442 7.94 11.41 33.41
C ALA A 442 9.42 11.81 33.56
N ILE A 443 10.11 11.11 34.46
CA ILE A 443 11.56 11.26 34.64
C ILE A 443 12.23 10.25 33.71
N ALA A 444 13.21 10.70 32.92
CA ALA A 444 14.02 9.81 32.11
C ALA A 444 14.87 8.93 33.04
N GLU A 445 14.70 7.60 32.94
CA GLU A 445 15.59 6.67 33.61
C GLU A 445 16.96 6.73 32.93
N SER A 446 17.99 7.00 33.72
CA SER A 446 19.38 6.96 33.29
C SER A 446 19.70 5.52 32.86
N LYS A 447 19.91 5.31 31.57
CA LYS A 447 20.50 4.06 31.05
C LYS A 447 21.96 3.96 31.45
#